data_AF-A0A2P2E5T2-F1
#
_entry.id   AF-A0A2P2E5T2-F1
#
_cell.length_a   1.000
_cell.length_b   1.000
_cell.length_c   1.000
_cell.angle_alpha   90.00
_cell.angle_beta   90.00
_cell.angle_gamma   90.00
#
_symmetry.space_group_name_H-M   'P 1'
#
loop_
_entity.id
_entity.type
_entity.pdbx_description
1 polymer ?
#
loop_
_entity_poly.entity_id
_entity_poly.type
_entity_poly.pdbx_seq_one_letter_code
_entity_poly.pdbx_strand_id
1 'polypeptide(L)'
;MNSSIAATALTLLLHASSPWVIGQEREVDQGIYMTFQSEQDGWRIWRIDTKAGVECKAAKSAIGRPHATPLGYKDVLDGPAPRTEISAYMTFAIPYGPPAELRLAQDWFGTYRSGETQFRGVGERFFRSMDELQTNRKGLKIIEVNNVSWEYPALHLGMSEINAQFDLTGIDWAEAQVLACYKKNGSR
;
A
#
# COMPACT_ATOMS: atom_id res chain seq x y z
N MET A 1 17.40 29.06 -52.10
CA MET A 1 18.11 28.44 -50.96
C MET A 1 17.05 28.06 -49.94
N ASN A 2 16.60 26.81 -49.97
CA ASN A 2 15.50 26.31 -49.14
C ASN A 2 16.08 25.52 -47.98
N SER A 3 16.08 26.09 -46.79
CA SER A 3 16.44 25.38 -45.55
C SER A 3 15.17 24.89 -44.89
N SER A 4 14.76 23.68 -45.25
CA SER A 4 13.76 22.91 -44.50
C SER A 4 14.41 22.40 -43.22
N ILE A 5 14.08 23.01 -42.08
CA ILE A 5 14.36 22.44 -40.76
C ILE A 5 13.31 21.36 -40.52
N ALA A 6 13.72 20.11 -40.67
CA ALA A 6 12.91 18.96 -40.32
C ALA A 6 12.68 18.96 -38.79
N ALA A 7 11.44 19.16 -38.38
CA ALA A 7 11.01 18.94 -37.01
C ALA A 7 11.00 17.42 -36.74
N THR A 8 12.05 16.93 -36.09
CA THR A 8 12.04 15.58 -35.52
C THR A 8 11.09 15.58 -34.33
N ALA A 9 9.84 15.15 -34.56
CA ALA A 9 8.91 14.84 -33.48
C ALA A 9 9.43 13.58 -32.76
N LEU A 10 10.11 13.79 -31.64
CA LEU A 10 10.51 12.73 -30.73
C LEU A 10 9.25 12.26 -29.98
N THR A 11 8.58 11.24 -30.50
CA THR A 11 7.51 10.53 -29.78
C THR A 11 8.15 9.81 -28.59
N LEU A 12 8.16 10.46 -27.44
CA LEU A 12 8.35 9.76 -26.17
C LEU A 12 7.19 8.78 -26.03
N LEU A 13 7.46 7.51 -26.35
CA LEU A 13 6.68 6.37 -25.88
C LEU A 13 6.79 6.35 -24.36
N LEU A 14 5.91 7.11 -23.70
CA LEU A 14 5.48 6.84 -22.35
C LEU A 14 5.07 5.37 -22.35
N HIS A 15 5.93 4.52 -21.77
CA HIS A 15 5.58 3.16 -21.40
C HIS A 15 4.55 3.29 -20.26
N ALA A 16 3.32 3.66 -20.62
CA ALA A 16 2.17 3.51 -19.76
C ALA A 16 2.08 2.01 -19.48
N SER A 17 2.53 1.61 -18.29
CA SER A 17 2.36 0.27 -17.79
C SER A 17 0.89 -0.11 -18.01
N SER A 18 0.65 -1.18 -18.77
CA SER A 18 -0.72 -1.59 -19.07
C SER A 18 -1.47 -1.76 -17.75
N PRO A 19 -2.61 -1.08 -17.56
CA PRO A 19 -3.39 -1.18 -16.34
C PRO A 19 -3.72 -2.64 -16.05
N TRP A 20 -3.75 -3.01 -14.77
CA TRP A 20 -4.15 -4.36 -14.36
C TRP A 20 -5.64 -4.53 -14.57
N VAL A 21 -6.04 -5.66 -15.16
CA VAL A 21 -7.45 -6.04 -15.28
C VAL A 21 -7.81 -6.94 -14.11
N ILE A 22 -9.03 -6.81 -13.57
CA ILE A 22 -9.51 -7.70 -12.52
C ILE A 22 -9.46 -9.17 -13.01
N GLY A 23 -8.96 -10.06 -12.17
CA GLY A 23 -8.70 -11.46 -12.48
C GLY A 23 -7.36 -11.72 -13.19
N GLN A 24 -6.63 -10.68 -13.59
CA GLN A 24 -5.35 -10.84 -14.26
C GLN A 24 -4.27 -11.26 -13.28
N GLU A 25 -3.59 -12.36 -13.60
CA GLU A 25 -2.37 -12.82 -12.94
C GLU A 25 -1.15 -12.40 -13.76
N ARG A 26 -0.08 -11.94 -13.09
CA ARG A 26 1.25 -11.76 -13.70
C ARG A 26 2.33 -12.17 -12.71
N GLU A 27 3.43 -12.72 -13.22
CA GLU A 27 4.67 -12.85 -12.45
C GLU A 27 5.30 -11.46 -12.32
N VAL A 28 5.56 -11.04 -11.09
CA VAL A 28 6.11 -9.71 -10.79
C VAL A 28 7.56 -9.77 -10.30
N ASP A 29 7.97 -10.94 -9.82
CA ASP A 29 9.35 -11.30 -9.50
C ASP A 29 9.46 -12.84 -9.54
N GLN A 30 10.68 -13.38 -9.52
CA GLN A 30 10.95 -14.80 -9.68
C GLN A 30 10.18 -15.65 -8.67
N GLY A 31 9.16 -16.37 -9.15
CA GLY A 31 8.30 -17.21 -8.31
C GLY A 31 7.36 -16.44 -7.39
N ILE A 32 7.09 -15.17 -7.71
CA ILE A 32 6.10 -14.30 -7.06
C ILE A 32 5.07 -13.89 -8.10
N TYR A 33 3.86 -14.42 -7.95
CA TYR A 33 2.73 -14.14 -8.82
C TYR A 33 1.75 -13.23 -8.10
N MET A 34 1.20 -12.29 -8.84
CA MET A 34 0.19 -11.38 -8.32
C MET A 34 -1.07 -11.47 -9.15
N THR A 35 -2.21 -11.49 -8.47
CA THR A 35 -3.52 -11.38 -9.10
C THR A 35 -4.28 -10.18 -8.56
N PHE A 36 -4.81 -9.34 -9.45
CA PHE A 36 -5.73 -8.27 -9.09
C PHE A 36 -7.15 -8.83 -8.89
N GLN A 37 -7.62 -8.96 -7.65
CA GLN A 37 -8.84 -9.71 -7.32
C GLN A 37 -10.12 -8.89 -7.47
N SER A 38 -10.12 -7.65 -6.98
CA SER A 38 -11.30 -6.78 -6.97
C SER A 38 -10.92 -5.34 -6.62
N GLU A 39 -11.82 -4.40 -6.95
CA GLU A 39 -11.69 -2.99 -6.59
C GLU A 39 -13.03 -2.40 -6.16
N GLN A 40 -13.03 -1.59 -5.11
CA GLN A 40 -14.18 -0.78 -4.69
C GLN A 40 -13.68 0.48 -3.97
N ASP A 41 -14.27 1.64 -4.27
CA ASP A 41 -13.96 2.92 -3.62
C ASP A 41 -12.45 3.26 -3.61
N GLY A 42 -11.74 2.87 -4.68
CA GLY A 42 -10.29 3.06 -4.84
C GLY A 42 -9.40 2.09 -4.06
N TRP A 43 -9.99 1.19 -3.26
CA TRP A 43 -9.28 0.07 -2.65
C TRP A 43 -9.15 -1.08 -3.63
N ARG A 44 -7.94 -1.62 -3.76
CA ARG A 44 -7.63 -2.78 -4.61
C ARG A 44 -7.21 -3.97 -3.79
N ILE A 45 -7.81 -5.11 -4.07
CA ILE A 45 -7.47 -6.39 -3.43
C ILE A 45 -6.49 -7.14 -4.32
N TRP A 46 -5.37 -7.53 -3.73
CA TRP A 46 -4.30 -8.27 -4.35
C TRP A 46 -4.15 -9.62 -3.67
N ARG A 47 -4.04 -10.66 -4.48
CA ARG A 47 -3.56 -11.98 -4.06
C ARG A 47 -2.13 -12.12 -4.53
N ILE A 48 -1.24 -12.52 -3.64
CA ILE A 48 0.19 -12.67 -3.89
C ILE A 48 0.55 -14.11 -3.59
N ASP A 49 0.93 -14.85 -4.61
CA ASP A 49 1.33 -16.25 -4.52
C ASP A 49 2.86 -16.32 -4.54
N THR A 50 3.44 -16.86 -3.47
CA THR A 50 4.88 -17.07 -3.31
C THR A 50 5.16 -18.54 -3.04
N LYS A 51 6.44 -18.92 -3.05
CA LYS A 51 6.87 -20.25 -2.58
C LYS A 51 6.50 -20.53 -1.12
N ALA A 52 6.41 -19.49 -0.28
CA ALA A 52 6.09 -19.63 1.14
C ALA A 52 4.59 -19.77 1.41
N GLY A 53 3.75 -19.34 0.46
CA GLY A 53 2.30 -19.38 0.60
C GLY A 53 1.61 -18.23 -0.13
N VAL A 54 0.33 -18.07 0.18
CA VAL A 54 -0.54 -17.04 -0.39
C VAL A 54 -0.74 -15.92 0.62
N GLU A 55 -0.45 -14.69 0.21
CA GLU A 55 -0.76 -13.48 0.96
C GLU A 55 -1.91 -12.72 0.27
N CYS A 56 -2.73 -12.03 1.06
CA CYS A 56 -3.80 -11.19 0.55
C CYS A 56 -3.66 -9.79 1.15
N LYS A 57 -3.73 -8.78 0.29
CA LYS A 57 -3.51 -7.38 0.67
C LYS A 57 -4.54 -6.47 0.03
N ALA A 58 -5.00 -5.46 0.76
CA ALA A 58 -5.72 -4.34 0.17
C ALA A 58 -4.82 -3.12 0.11
N ALA A 59 -4.88 -2.34 -0.97
CA ALA A 59 -4.13 -1.10 -1.10
C ALA A 59 -4.99 0.04 -1.64
N LYS A 60 -4.79 1.25 -1.11
CA LYS A 60 -5.37 2.49 -1.61
C LYS A 60 -4.30 3.58 -1.67
N SER A 61 -4.40 4.42 -2.69
CA SER A 61 -3.45 5.51 -2.93
C SER A 61 -3.92 6.80 -2.24
N ALA A 62 -2.98 7.67 -1.91
CA ALA A 62 -3.33 8.99 -1.39
C ALA A 62 -4.13 9.80 -2.42
N ILE A 63 -4.98 10.70 -1.92
CA ILE A 63 -5.81 11.60 -2.73
C ILE A 63 -4.91 12.41 -3.69
N GLY A 64 -5.31 12.47 -4.96
CA GLY A 64 -4.60 13.24 -5.98
C GLY A 64 -3.28 12.63 -6.45
N ARG A 65 -2.92 11.40 -6.03
CA ARG A 65 -1.70 10.71 -6.47
C ARG A 65 -2.05 9.53 -7.37
N PRO A 66 -1.34 9.33 -8.51
CA PRO A 66 -1.51 8.16 -9.35
C PRO A 66 -1.09 6.89 -8.59
N HIS A 67 -1.72 5.78 -8.98
CA HIS A 67 -1.78 4.58 -8.16
C HIS A 67 -0.45 3.91 -7.83
N ALA A 68 -0.38 3.35 -6.61
CA ALA A 68 0.67 2.42 -6.23
C ALA A 68 0.57 1.11 -7.03
N THR A 69 1.70 0.76 -7.62
CA THR A 69 2.04 -0.41 -8.43
C THR A 69 1.55 -1.76 -7.86
N PRO A 70 1.49 -2.82 -8.71
CA PRO A 70 1.33 -4.20 -8.24
C PRO A 70 2.40 -4.53 -7.20
N LEU A 71 1.94 -4.90 -6.01
CA LEU A 71 2.71 -5.27 -4.81
C LEU A 71 3.59 -6.53 -5.00
N GLY A 72 4.66 -6.41 -5.78
CA GLY A 72 5.69 -7.44 -5.94
C GLY A 72 6.79 -7.27 -4.92
N TYR A 73 6.48 -7.68 -3.68
CA TYR A 73 7.44 -8.06 -2.64
C TYR A 73 8.65 -7.10 -2.41
N LYS A 74 8.36 -5.98 -1.76
CA LYS A 74 9.30 -5.08 -1.02
C LYS A 74 10.42 -4.30 -1.75
N ASP A 75 11.14 -4.79 -2.77
CA ASP A 75 12.55 -4.36 -2.91
C ASP A 75 13.03 -3.67 -4.21
N VAL A 76 12.19 -3.02 -5.04
CA VAL A 76 12.71 -2.15 -6.13
C VAL A 76 12.22 -0.70 -6.07
N LEU A 77 11.06 -0.46 -5.46
CA LEU A 77 10.35 0.82 -5.50
C LEU A 77 9.48 0.97 -4.24
N ASP A 78 10.03 1.39 -3.10
CA ASP A 78 9.30 2.33 -2.24
C ASP A 78 9.10 3.63 -3.04
N GLY A 79 8.30 3.55 -4.12
CA GLY A 79 8.08 4.63 -5.05
C GLY A 79 7.56 5.86 -4.30
N PRO A 80 7.75 7.08 -4.82
CA PRO A 80 7.55 8.34 -4.08
C PRO A 80 6.09 8.63 -3.71
N ALA A 81 5.15 7.73 -4.03
CA ALA A 81 3.73 7.96 -3.86
C ALA A 81 3.23 7.36 -2.54
N PRO A 82 2.72 8.18 -1.61
CA PRO A 82 2.15 7.71 -0.36
C PRO A 82 1.00 6.72 -0.62
N ARG A 83 1.03 5.58 0.08
CA ARG A 83 0.01 4.53 0.00
C ARG A 83 -0.34 3.98 1.37
N THR A 84 -1.53 3.42 1.50
CA THR A 84 -1.95 2.63 2.65
C THR A 84 -2.19 1.18 2.22
N GLU A 85 -1.76 0.24 3.06
CA GLU A 85 -1.89 -1.20 2.86
C GLU A 85 -2.58 -1.84 4.07
N ILE A 86 -3.47 -2.79 3.80
CA ILE A 86 -4.09 -3.65 4.81
C ILE A 86 -3.70 -5.09 4.51
N SER A 87 -3.11 -5.75 5.50
CA SER A 87 -2.66 -7.15 5.43
C SER A 87 -3.28 -7.95 6.57
N ALA A 88 -3.59 -9.24 6.36
CA ALA A 88 -4.01 -10.14 7.44
C ALA A 88 -2.85 -11.07 7.83
N TYR A 89 -2.68 -11.31 9.13
CA TYR A 89 -1.65 -12.19 9.67
C TYR A 89 -2.16 -12.92 10.91
N MET A 90 -1.70 -14.15 11.12
CA MET A 90 -1.94 -14.89 12.36
C MET A 90 -0.90 -14.50 13.41
N THR A 91 -1.35 -14.09 14.59
CA THR A 91 -0.48 -13.95 15.76
C THR A 91 -0.66 -15.15 16.66
N PHE A 92 0.46 -15.81 16.97
CA PHE A 92 0.52 -16.81 18.03
C PHE A 92 0.85 -16.08 19.34
N ALA A 93 -0.06 -16.14 20.30
CA ALA A 93 0.22 -15.65 21.63
C ALA A 93 1.17 -16.64 22.33
N ILE A 94 2.49 -16.48 22.18
CA ILE A 94 3.51 -17.24 22.95
C ILE A 94 3.43 -18.78 22.65
N PRO A 95 4.43 -19.64 22.96
CA PRO A 95 4.37 -21.07 22.58
C PRO A 95 3.22 -21.88 23.23
N TYR A 96 2.48 -21.29 24.17
CA TYR A 96 1.45 -21.96 24.97
C TYR A 96 0.17 -21.12 25.22
N GLY A 97 -0.02 -20.01 24.49
CA GLY A 97 -1.19 -19.15 24.70
C GLY A 97 -2.39 -19.46 23.80
N PRO A 98 -3.45 -18.63 23.86
CA PRO A 98 -4.73 -18.87 23.18
C PRO A 98 -4.58 -19.12 21.68
N PRO A 99 -5.60 -19.74 21.03
CA PRO A 99 -5.54 -20.11 19.62
C PRO A 99 -5.16 -18.90 18.76
N ALA A 100 -4.42 -19.17 17.68
CA ALA A 100 -3.95 -18.14 16.77
C ALA A 100 -5.08 -17.18 16.38
N GLU A 101 -4.96 -15.92 16.77
CA GLU A 101 -5.91 -14.89 16.41
C GLU A 101 -5.51 -14.29 15.06
N LEU A 102 -6.49 -14.20 14.16
CA LEU A 102 -6.31 -13.50 12.89
C LEU A 102 -6.40 -12.00 13.16
N ARG A 103 -5.31 -11.29 12.87
CA ARG A 103 -5.21 -9.83 13.03
C ARG A 103 -5.03 -9.16 11.68
N LEU A 104 -5.48 -7.90 11.62
CA LEU A 104 -5.20 -7.01 10.50
C LEU A 104 -4.06 -6.07 10.88
N ALA A 105 -3.08 -5.96 10.00
CA ALA A 105 -2.05 -4.93 10.03
C ALA A 105 -2.45 -3.85 9.04
N GLN A 106 -2.27 -2.59 9.43
CA GLN A 106 -2.41 -1.46 8.52
C GLN A 106 -1.09 -0.71 8.47
N ASP A 107 -0.48 -0.73 7.29
CA ASP A 107 0.77 -0.04 7.04
C ASP A 107 0.49 1.22 6.23
N TRP A 108 0.80 2.36 6.81
CA TRP A 108 0.64 3.68 6.22
C TRP A 108 2.01 4.19 5.83
N PHE A 109 2.39 3.98 4.56
CA PHE A 109 3.76 4.20 4.12
C PHE A 109 3.99 5.69 3.80
N GLY A 110 4.89 6.30 4.56
CA GLY A 110 5.90 7.21 3.99
C GLY A 110 7.11 6.39 3.57
N THR A 111 7.80 6.82 2.53
CA THR A 111 8.79 6.07 1.72
C THR A 111 9.93 5.37 2.47
N TYR A 112 10.16 5.59 3.77
CA TYR A 112 11.34 5.06 4.46
C TYR A 112 11.00 4.43 5.83
N ARG A 113 11.46 3.18 6.03
CA ARG A 113 11.17 2.29 7.18
C ARG A 113 11.52 2.83 8.59
N SER A 114 12.19 3.97 8.71
CA SER A 114 12.73 4.48 9.99
C SER A 114 12.26 5.90 10.35
N GLY A 115 11.03 6.24 9.97
CA GLY A 115 10.44 7.56 10.20
C GLY A 115 9.52 7.66 11.42
N GLU A 116 9.28 8.90 11.86
CA GLU A 116 8.12 9.22 12.70
C GLU A 116 6.89 9.36 11.80
N THR A 117 5.84 8.60 12.09
CA THR A 117 4.56 8.73 11.39
C THR A 117 3.52 9.30 12.34
N GLN A 118 2.87 10.37 11.91
CA GLN A 118 1.80 11.05 12.63
C GLN A 118 0.52 10.99 11.80
N PHE A 119 -0.61 10.83 12.48
CA PHE A 119 -1.93 10.67 11.85
C PHE A 119 -2.89 11.69 12.42
N ARG A 120 -3.81 12.25 11.64
CA ARG A 120 -4.95 12.97 12.20
C ARG A 120 -6.19 12.83 11.34
N GLY A 121 -7.37 12.92 11.95
CA GLY A 121 -8.56 13.33 11.21
C GLY A 121 -8.38 14.76 10.70
N VAL A 122 -8.97 15.09 9.57
CA VAL A 122 -8.96 16.48 9.07
C VAL A 122 -9.60 17.38 10.12
N GLY A 123 -8.83 18.36 10.63
CA GLY A 123 -9.25 19.28 11.70
C GLY A 123 -8.99 18.78 13.14
N GLU A 124 -8.47 17.56 13.31
CA GLU A 124 -8.19 16.95 14.61
C GLU A 124 -6.71 17.10 15.02
N ARG A 125 -6.39 16.69 16.26
CA ARG A 125 -5.00 16.58 16.75
C ARG A 125 -4.30 15.35 16.14
N PHE A 126 -2.97 15.44 16.06
CA PHE A 126 -2.15 14.30 15.62
C PHE A 126 -2.09 13.19 16.67
N PHE A 127 -2.50 11.99 16.27
CA PHE A 127 -2.21 10.70 16.88
C PHE A 127 -0.78 10.29 16.53
N ARG A 128 -0.08 9.66 17.48
CA ARG A 128 1.33 9.26 17.31
C ARG A 128 1.54 7.76 17.26
N SER A 129 0.46 6.99 17.31
CA SER A 129 0.49 5.53 17.22
C SER A 129 -0.64 5.01 16.35
N MET A 130 -0.44 3.82 15.77
CA MET A 130 -1.49 3.14 15.01
C MET A 130 -2.66 2.74 15.90
N ASP A 131 -2.40 2.33 17.14
CA ASP A 131 -3.43 1.96 18.11
C ASP A 131 -4.36 3.15 18.45
N GLU A 132 -3.79 4.36 18.58
CA GLU A 132 -4.57 5.59 18.72
C GLU A 132 -5.41 5.85 17.48
N LEU A 133 -4.83 5.72 16.28
CA LEU A 133 -5.59 5.88 15.04
C LEU A 133 -6.75 4.87 14.96
N GLN A 134 -6.51 3.58 15.22
CA GLN A 134 -7.54 2.54 15.19
C GLN A 134 -8.68 2.83 16.18
N THR A 135 -8.34 3.34 17.36
CA THR A 135 -9.32 3.70 18.39
C THR A 135 -10.17 4.91 17.98
N ASN A 136 -9.55 5.90 17.34
CA ASN A 136 -10.17 7.20 17.05
C ASN A 136 -10.66 7.35 15.60
N ARG A 137 -10.34 6.42 14.70
CA ARG A 137 -10.70 6.51 13.27
C ARG A 137 -12.20 6.37 13.01
N LYS A 138 -12.96 5.87 13.97
CA LYS A 138 -14.39 5.61 13.78
C LYS A 138 -15.13 6.91 13.47
N GLY A 139 -15.66 7.01 12.25
CA GLY A 139 -16.36 8.20 11.76
C GLY A 139 -15.47 9.19 11.00
N LEU A 140 -14.15 8.98 10.96
CA LEU A 140 -13.25 9.74 10.10
C LEU A 140 -13.46 9.32 8.65
N LYS A 141 -13.66 10.29 7.76
CA LYS A 141 -13.74 10.07 6.31
C LYS A 141 -12.38 10.20 5.64
N ILE A 142 -11.58 11.15 6.10
CA ILE A 142 -10.26 11.43 5.56
C ILE A 142 -9.30 11.49 6.73
N ILE A 143 -8.14 10.85 6.56
CA ILE A 143 -7.01 11.00 7.46
C ILE A 143 -5.85 11.67 6.74
N GLU A 144 -5.13 12.49 7.48
CA GLU A 144 -3.86 13.04 7.07
C GLU A 144 -2.75 12.23 7.72
N VAL A 145 -1.76 11.87 6.92
CA VAL A 145 -0.57 11.15 7.34
C VAL A 145 0.62 12.04 7.03
N ASN A 146 1.39 12.34 8.07
CA ASN A 146 2.68 12.97 7.94
C ASN A 146 3.74 11.92 8.30
N ASN A 147 4.69 11.69 7.41
CA ASN A 147 5.85 10.87 7.68
C ASN A 147 7.13 11.69 7.53
N VAL A 148 7.92 11.74 8.59
CA VAL A 148 9.24 12.37 8.61
C VAL A 148 10.28 11.26 8.67
N SER A 149 11.13 11.15 7.66
CA SER A 149 12.10 10.06 7.56
C SER A 149 13.34 10.40 6.73
N TRP A 150 14.41 9.65 6.98
CA TRP A 150 15.67 9.75 6.26
C TRP A 150 15.61 8.95 4.95
N GLU A 151 15.96 9.59 3.82
CA GLU A 151 16.13 8.92 2.53
C GLU A 151 17.21 7.82 2.60
N TYR A 152 18.25 8.05 3.42
CA TYR A 152 19.31 7.09 3.70
C TYR A 152 19.41 6.82 5.21
N PRO A 153 18.58 5.94 5.79
CA PRO A 153 18.50 5.70 7.24
C PRO A 153 19.83 5.30 7.88
N ALA A 154 20.60 4.42 7.23
CA ALA A 154 21.85 3.91 7.77
C ALA A 154 22.92 5.00 8.00
N LEU A 155 22.82 6.11 7.24
CA LEU A 155 23.76 7.22 7.29
C LEU A 155 23.12 8.53 7.79
N HIS A 156 21.83 8.51 8.17
CA HIS A 156 21.06 9.69 8.58
C HIS A 156 21.21 10.88 7.61
N LEU A 157 21.08 10.61 6.31
CA LEU A 157 21.24 11.61 5.25
C LEU A 157 19.93 11.79 4.48
N GLY A 158 19.65 13.03 4.09
CA GLY A 158 18.47 13.39 3.28
C GLY A 158 17.19 13.30 4.09
N MET A 159 16.97 14.21 5.06
CA MET A 159 15.68 14.26 5.77
C MET A 159 14.58 14.64 4.77
N SER A 160 13.50 13.86 4.75
CA SER A 160 12.33 14.08 3.93
C SER A 160 11.07 14.11 4.79
N GLU A 161 10.12 14.95 4.39
CA GLU A 161 8.80 15.02 4.99
C GLU A 161 7.76 14.79 3.91
N ILE A 162 6.86 13.84 4.15
CA ILE A 162 5.81 13.46 3.22
C ILE A 162 4.47 13.63 3.89
N ASN A 163 3.66 14.51 3.31
CA ASN A 163 2.29 14.73 3.72
C ASN A 163 1.33 14.10 2.69
N ALA A 164 0.40 13.30 3.18
CA ALA A 164 -0.57 12.57 2.37
C ALA A 164 -1.95 12.61 3.01
N GLN A 165 -2.98 12.59 2.18
CA GLN A 165 -4.36 12.41 2.65
C GLN A 165 -4.91 11.11 2.07
N PHE A 166 -5.61 10.36 2.91
CA PHE A 166 -6.26 9.13 2.51
C PHE A 166 -7.75 9.22 2.82
N ASP A 167 -8.56 8.94 1.80
CA ASP A 167 -9.99 8.72 1.98
C ASP A 167 -10.24 7.29 2.48
N LEU A 168 -10.88 7.18 3.63
CA LEU A 168 -11.21 5.92 4.29
C LEU A 168 -12.49 5.26 3.75
N THR A 169 -13.21 5.88 2.82
CA THR A 169 -14.38 5.24 2.19
C THR A 169 -13.99 3.87 1.64
N GLY A 170 -14.79 2.85 1.98
CA GLY A 170 -14.57 1.46 1.60
C GLY A 170 -13.58 0.68 2.47
N ILE A 171 -13.03 1.26 3.55
CA ILE A 171 -12.03 0.57 4.40
C ILE A 171 -12.60 -0.72 5.03
N ASP A 172 -13.82 -0.69 5.56
CA ASP A 172 -14.45 -1.88 6.17
C ASP A 172 -14.66 -3.01 5.13
N TRP A 173 -15.01 -2.63 3.90
CA TRP A 173 -15.10 -3.58 2.77
C TRP A 173 -13.72 -4.18 2.47
N ALA A 174 -12.68 -3.36 2.40
CA ALA A 174 -11.31 -3.81 2.12
C ALA A 174 -10.80 -4.77 3.19
N GLU A 175 -11.02 -4.44 4.48
CA GLU A 175 -10.71 -5.31 5.62
C GLU A 175 -11.42 -6.66 5.49
N ALA A 176 -12.72 -6.66 5.20
CA ALA A 176 -13.51 -7.89 5.01
C ALA A 176 -13.00 -8.75 3.85
N GLN A 177 -12.62 -8.14 2.72
CA GLN A 177 -12.08 -8.86 1.56
C GLN A 177 -10.71 -9.50 1.85
N VAL A 178 -9.82 -8.77 2.54
CA VAL A 178 -8.52 -9.30 2.96
C VAL A 178 -8.71 -10.51 3.90
N LEU A 179 -9.60 -10.40 4.87
CA LEU A 179 -9.93 -11.51 5.78
C LEU A 179 -10.54 -12.71 5.04
N ALA A 180 -11.46 -12.48 4.10
CA ALA A 180 -12.08 -13.55 3.32
C ALA A 180 -11.03 -14.28 2.45
N CYS A 181 -10.14 -13.52 1.82
CA CYS A 181 -9.05 -14.06 1.02
C CYS A 181 -8.06 -14.87 1.89
N TYR A 182 -7.69 -14.35 3.07
CA TYR A 182 -6.85 -15.09 4.01
C TYR A 182 -7.52 -16.39 4.45
N LYS A 183 -8.80 -16.37 4.86
CA LYS A 183 -9.52 -17.58 5.32
C LYS A 183 -9.60 -18.67 4.25
N LYS A 184 -9.78 -18.27 2.98
CA LYS A 184 -9.82 -19.19 1.84
C LYS A 184 -8.48 -19.89 1.59
N ASN A 185 -7.36 -19.24 1.92
CA ASN A 185 -6.01 -19.71 1.55
C ASN A 185 -5.12 -20.13 2.74
N GLY A 186 -5.44 -19.68 3.96
CA GLY A 186 -4.71 -19.92 5.20
C GLY A 186 -5.25 -21.08 6.05
N SER A 187 -6.11 -21.92 5.47
CA SER A 187 -6.65 -23.15 6.09
C SER A 187 -5.82 -24.40 5.75
N ARG A 188 -4.51 -24.25 5.52
CA ARG A 188 -3.57 -25.39 5.42
C ARG A 188 -3.00 -25.75 6.78
#